data_AF-A0A969NH48-F1
#
_entry.id   AF-A0A969NH48-F1
#
_cell.length_a   1.000
_cell.length_b   1.000
_cell.length_c   1.000
_cell.angle_alpha   90.00
_cell.angle_beta   90.00
_cell.angle_gamma   90.00
#
_symmetry.space_group_name_H-M   'P 1'
#
loop_
_entity.id
_entity.type
_entity.pdbx_description
1 polymer ?
#
loop_
_entity_poly.entity_id
_entity_poly.type
_entity_poly.pdbx_seq_one_letter_code
_entity_poly.pdbx_strand_id
1 'polypeptide(L)'
;MPKQVESYLNDTSSNIILNKDFKIRDSILDIHVNWDTISGGIAYYEDLDITNFTELLKHKFIDPNEYQNESPTVRRFYYFMTKYPFALAHGYVVSPNREDYRVSIEGLYIPKIYVTNFVKKDFHELCKDADEYYSKDDLYSWWD
;
A
#
# COMPACT_ATOMS: atom_id res chain seq x y z
N MET A 1 5.76 8.04 -14.40
CA MET A 1 4.41 7.90 -13.83
C MET A 1 3.37 8.25 -14.90
N PRO A 2 2.31 7.44 -15.09
CA PRO A 2 1.22 7.76 -16.03
C PRO A 2 0.46 9.03 -15.63
N LYS A 3 0.07 9.87 -16.60
CA LYS A 3 -0.66 11.14 -16.34
C LYS A 3 -1.96 10.95 -15.54
N GLN A 4 -2.65 9.83 -15.77
CA GLN A 4 -3.87 9.49 -15.03
C GLN A 4 -3.59 9.26 -13.53
N VAL A 5 -2.50 8.57 -13.21
CA VAL A 5 -2.08 8.34 -11.82
C VAL A 5 -1.66 9.65 -11.18
N GLU A 6 -0.91 10.48 -11.88
CA GLU A 6 -0.53 11.81 -11.39
C GLU A 6 -1.75 12.69 -11.06
N SER A 7 -2.74 12.73 -11.97
CA SER A 7 -3.99 13.45 -11.73
C SER A 7 -4.73 12.93 -10.50
N TYR A 8 -4.76 11.61 -10.30
CA TYR A 8 -5.45 11.00 -9.17
C TYR A 8 -4.70 11.21 -7.86
N LEU A 9 -3.37 11.12 -7.86
CA LEU A 9 -2.53 11.44 -6.70
C LEU A 9 -2.60 12.91 -6.30
N ASN A 10 -2.97 13.82 -7.20
CA ASN A 10 -3.15 15.23 -6.88
C ASN A 10 -4.58 15.57 -6.45
N ASP A 11 -5.52 14.62 -6.52
CA ASP A 11 -6.87 14.79 -6.01
C ASP A 11 -6.83 14.85 -4.48
N THR A 12 -7.31 15.96 -3.93
CA THR A 12 -7.39 16.22 -2.48
C THR A 12 -8.83 16.23 -2.00
N SER A 13 -9.77 15.85 -2.85
CA SER A 13 -11.17 15.73 -2.45
C SER A 13 -11.33 14.64 -1.39
N SER A 14 -12.20 14.90 -0.42
CA SER A 14 -12.52 13.96 0.66
C SER A 14 -13.49 12.85 0.23
N ASN A 15 -13.95 12.85 -1.03
CA ASN A 15 -15.01 11.97 -1.55
C ASN A 15 -14.54 11.22 -2.79
N ILE A 16 -13.48 10.42 -2.64
CA ILE A 16 -13.01 9.53 -3.69
C ILE A 16 -13.94 8.32 -3.77
N ILE A 17 -14.56 8.13 -4.94
CA ILE A 17 -15.36 6.93 -5.23
C ILE A 17 -14.42 5.81 -5.68
N LEU A 18 -14.23 4.82 -4.81
CA LEU A 18 -13.44 3.63 -5.11
C LEU A 18 -14.16 2.68 -6.04
N ASN A 19 -13.38 2.05 -6.93
CA ASN A 19 -13.84 0.96 -7.77
C ASN A 19 -14.12 -0.28 -6.93
N LYS A 20 -15.32 -0.86 -7.12
CA LYS A 20 -15.84 -2.02 -6.36
C LYS A 20 -15.66 -3.37 -7.07
N ASP A 21 -14.99 -3.41 -8.23
CA ASP A 21 -14.64 -4.67 -8.89
C ASP A 21 -13.51 -5.39 -8.14
N PHE A 22 -13.88 -5.98 -7.00
CA PHE A 22 -12.94 -6.60 -6.08
C PHE A 22 -12.21 -7.79 -6.70
N LYS A 23 -12.76 -8.44 -7.74
CA LYS A 23 -12.08 -9.55 -8.41
C LYS A 23 -10.83 -9.09 -9.16
N ILE A 24 -10.90 -7.94 -9.82
CA ILE A 24 -9.73 -7.33 -10.46
C ILE A 24 -8.73 -6.86 -9.40
N ARG A 25 -9.22 -6.20 -8.34
CA ARG A 25 -8.37 -5.78 -7.21
C ARG A 25 -7.60 -6.96 -6.61
N ASP A 26 -8.30 -8.04 -6.28
CA ASP A 26 -7.72 -9.22 -5.66
C ASP A 26 -6.71 -9.89 -6.60
N SER A 27 -6.98 -9.91 -7.91
CA SER A 27 -6.00 -10.38 -8.91
C SER A 27 -4.74 -9.52 -8.96
N ILE A 28 -4.82 -8.20 -8.75
CA ILE A 28 -3.66 -7.31 -8.72
C ILE A 28 -2.84 -7.53 -7.44
N LEU A 29 -3.53 -7.83 -6.33
CA LEU A 29 -2.93 -8.05 -5.00
C LEU A 29 -2.55 -9.50 -4.72
N ASP A 30 -2.77 -10.42 -5.68
CA ASP A 30 -2.58 -11.87 -5.52
C ASP A 30 -3.32 -12.48 -4.31
N ILE A 31 -4.55 -11.99 -4.06
CA ILE A 31 -5.39 -12.44 -2.94
C ILE A 31 -6.32 -13.56 -3.39
N HIS A 32 -6.28 -14.69 -2.67
CA HIS A 32 -7.10 -15.87 -2.94
C HIS A 32 -7.95 -16.24 -1.72
N VAL A 33 -9.02 -15.48 -1.48
CA VAL A 33 -9.93 -15.69 -0.34
C VAL A 33 -11.37 -15.85 -0.78
N ASN A 34 -12.15 -16.57 0.03
CA ASN A 34 -13.61 -16.57 -0.08
C ASN A 34 -14.18 -15.50 0.86
N TRP A 35 -14.62 -14.38 0.27
CA TRP A 35 -15.18 -13.24 1.00
C TRP A 35 -16.45 -13.53 1.80
N ASP A 36 -17.18 -14.61 1.47
CA ASP A 36 -18.40 -15.01 2.19
C ASP A 36 -18.09 -15.75 3.50
N THR A 37 -16.86 -16.26 3.65
CA THR A 37 -16.47 -17.12 4.78
C THR A 37 -15.31 -16.56 5.60
N ILE A 38 -14.67 -15.47 5.16
CA ILE A 38 -13.51 -14.91 5.84
C ILE A 38 -13.91 -14.25 7.17
N SER A 39 -13.30 -14.71 8.27
CA SER A 39 -13.52 -14.12 9.59
C SER A 39 -12.91 -12.72 9.67
N GLY A 40 -13.62 -11.77 10.27
CA GLY A 40 -13.17 -10.37 10.39
C GLY A 40 -13.31 -9.53 9.12
N GLY A 41 -13.58 -10.14 7.96
CA GLY A 41 -13.82 -9.41 6.72
C GLY A 41 -12.60 -8.65 6.20
N ILE A 42 -11.39 -9.10 6.52
CA ILE A 42 -10.12 -8.54 6.04
C ILE A 42 -9.24 -9.65 5.47
N ALA A 43 -8.47 -9.35 4.43
CA ALA A 43 -7.44 -10.23 3.90
C ALA A 43 -6.13 -9.45 3.77
N TYR A 44 -5.03 -10.04 4.20
CA TYR A 44 -3.70 -9.45 4.09
C TYR A 44 -3.10 -9.77 2.71
N TYR A 45 -2.24 -8.87 2.25
CA TYR A 45 -1.39 -9.05 1.08
C TYR A 45 0.02 -8.58 1.41
N GLU A 46 0.98 -9.23 0.79
CA GLU A 46 2.40 -8.97 0.92
C GLU A 46 2.98 -8.72 -0.46
N ASP A 47 4.23 -8.23 -0.51
CA ASP A 47 5.00 -8.13 -1.74
C ASP A 47 4.37 -7.28 -2.87
N LEU A 48 3.57 -6.26 -2.52
CA LEU A 48 3.00 -5.33 -3.50
C LEU A 48 4.12 -4.50 -4.13
N ASP A 49 4.43 -4.75 -5.41
CA ASP A 49 5.41 -3.98 -6.16
C ASP A 49 4.84 -2.67 -6.74
N ILE A 50 5.72 -1.80 -7.25
CA ILE A 50 5.33 -0.50 -7.83
C ILE A 50 4.45 -0.65 -9.08
N THR A 51 4.54 -1.75 -9.82
CA THR A 51 3.75 -2.00 -11.03
C THR A 51 2.30 -2.27 -10.65
N ASN A 52 2.07 -3.20 -9.74
CA ASN A 52 0.75 -3.53 -9.23
C ASN A 52 0.15 -2.36 -8.44
N PHE A 53 0.95 -1.64 -7.66
CA PHE A 53 0.49 -0.43 -6.97
C PHE A 53 0.04 0.66 -7.97
N THR A 54 0.75 0.82 -9.09
CA THR A 54 0.35 1.72 -10.17
C THR A 54 -1.00 1.33 -10.76
N GLU A 55 -1.25 0.02 -10.96
CA GLU A 55 -2.54 -0.47 -11.46
C GLU A 55 -3.68 -0.24 -10.45
N LEU A 56 -3.45 -0.42 -9.13
CA LEU A 56 -4.45 -0.08 -8.10
C LEU A 56 -4.90 1.38 -8.19
N LEU A 57 -3.94 2.31 -8.31
CA LEU A 57 -4.22 3.75 -8.43
C LEU A 57 -4.95 4.08 -9.73
N LYS A 58 -4.46 3.55 -10.85
CA LYS A 58 -5.04 3.78 -12.18
C LYS A 58 -6.49 3.32 -12.26
N HIS A 59 -6.82 2.20 -11.61
CA HIS A 59 -8.17 1.65 -11.56
C HIS A 59 -9.00 2.14 -10.36
N LYS A 60 -8.47 3.07 -9.55
CA LYS A 60 -9.12 3.64 -8.36
C LYS A 60 -9.55 2.57 -7.34
N PHE A 61 -8.77 1.52 -7.16
CA PHE A 61 -9.01 0.52 -6.12
C PHE A 61 -8.53 0.98 -4.73
N ILE A 62 -7.57 1.90 -4.71
CA ILE A 62 -7.00 2.46 -3.48
C ILE A 62 -7.15 3.98 -3.47
N ASP A 63 -7.40 4.57 -2.31
CA ASP A 63 -7.49 6.01 -2.11
C ASP A 63 -6.09 6.58 -1.78
N PRO A 64 -5.54 7.51 -2.58
CA PRO A 64 -4.25 8.14 -2.32
C PRO A 64 -4.13 8.85 -0.96
N ASN A 65 -5.26 9.25 -0.37
CA ASN A 65 -5.34 9.97 0.90
C ASN A 65 -5.62 9.04 2.08
N GLU A 66 -5.88 7.76 1.84
CA GLU A 66 -6.03 6.78 2.91
C GLU A 66 -4.70 6.59 3.65
N TYR A 67 -4.83 6.38 4.96
CA TYR A 67 -3.78 6.02 5.88
C TYR A 67 -4.42 5.21 7.02
N GLN A 68 -3.66 4.26 7.55
CA GLN A 68 -4.05 3.43 8.69
C GLN A 68 -3.37 4.01 9.94
N ASN A 69 -4.15 4.44 10.92
CA ASN A 69 -3.66 5.04 12.17
C ASN A 69 -2.67 6.19 11.93
N GLU A 70 -1.40 6.02 12.29
CA GLU A 70 -0.36 7.03 12.09
C GLU A 70 0.57 6.70 10.89
N SER A 71 0.14 5.77 10.02
CA SER A 71 0.90 5.41 8.83
C SER A 71 0.98 6.58 7.83
N PRO A 72 2.03 6.64 6.99
CA PRO A 72 2.06 7.52 5.85
C PRO A 72 0.86 7.27 4.94
N THR A 73 0.39 8.31 4.25
CA THR A 73 -0.67 8.10 3.26
C THR A 73 -0.21 7.19 2.13
N VAL A 74 -1.16 6.51 1.49
CA VAL A 74 -0.95 5.72 0.27
C VAL A 74 -0.11 6.47 -0.76
N ARG A 75 -0.37 7.77 -0.95
CA ARG A 75 0.42 8.65 -1.83
C ARG A 75 1.91 8.70 -1.44
N ARG A 76 2.22 8.82 -0.15
CA ARG A 76 3.60 8.87 0.34
C ARG A 76 4.32 7.54 0.13
N PHE A 77 3.64 6.42 0.39
CA PHE A 77 4.15 5.08 0.04
C PHE A 77 4.44 4.97 -1.45
N TYR A 78 3.49 5.36 -2.31
CA TYR A 78 3.67 5.30 -3.75
C TYR A 78 4.85 6.14 -4.26
N TYR A 79 5.03 7.36 -3.74
CA TYR A 79 6.19 8.18 -4.09
C TYR A 79 7.51 7.58 -3.62
N PHE A 80 7.54 6.97 -2.45
CA PHE A 80 8.71 6.26 -1.96
C PHE A 80 9.07 5.09 -2.87
N MET A 81 8.09 4.26 -3.24
CA MET A 81 8.29 3.12 -4.14
C MET A 81 8.59 3.55 -5.58
N THR A 82 8.11 4.72 -6.03
CA THR A 82 8.52 5.29 -7.32
C THR A 82 10.01 5.67 -7.31
N LYS A 83 10.50 6.19 -6.19
CA LYS A 83 11.93 6.52 -5.99
C LYS A 83 12.78 5.26 -5.81
N TYR A 84 12.23 4.23 -5.17
CA TYR A 84 12.88 2.95 -4.87
C TYR A 84 12.03 1.77 -5.38
N PRO A 85 12.06 1.46 -6.70
CA PRO A 85 11.18 0.45 -7.32
C PRO A 85 11.32 -0.98 -6.80
N PHE A 86 12.37 -1.27 -6.03
CA PHE A 86 12.62 -2.56 -5.38
C PHE A 86 11.97 -2.68 -3.99
N ALA A 87 11.38 -1.59 -3.47
CA ALA A 87 10.61 -1.62 -2.24
C ALA A 87 9.28 -2.31 -2.50
N LEU A 88 8.84 -3.10 -1.53
CA LEU A 88 7.60 -3.84 -1.57
C LEU A 88 6.69 -3.33 -0.46
N ALA A 89 5.43 -3.05 -0.76
CA ALA A 89 4.43 -2.67 0.23
C ALA A 89 3.63 -3.89 0.71
N HIS A 90 3.05 -3.76 1.89
CA HIS A 90 2.13 -4.75 2.43
C HIS A 90 0.99 -4.08 3.18
N GLY A 91 -0.07 -4.86 3.38
CA GLY A 91 -1.18 -4.48 4.23
C GLY A 91 -2.39 -5.33 4.03
N TYR A 92 -3.57 -4.72 4.12
CA TYR A 92 -4.82 -5.46 4.06
C TYR A 92 -5.87 -4.80 3.17
N VAL A 93 -6.83 -5.62 2.78
CA VAL A 93 -8.04 -5.21 2.09
C VAL A 93 -9.26 -5.58 2.89
N VAL A 94 -10.26 -4.70 2.83
CA VAL A 94 -11.55 -4.93 3.46
C VAL A 94 -12.48 -5.64 2.46
N SER A 95 -13.29 -6.54 3.00
CA SER A 95 -14.31 -7.31 2.26
C SER A 95 -15.20 -6.41 1.40
N PRO A 96 -15.54 -6.83 0.16
CA PRO A 96 -16.49 -6.12 -0.70
C PRO A 96 -17.87 -5.96 -0.07
N ASN A 97 -18.21 -6.79 0.93
CA ASN A 97 -19.50 -6.80 1.60
C ASN A 97 -19.57 -5.81 2.79
N ARG A 98 -18.46 -5.18 3.18
CA ARG A 98 -18.42 -4.20 4.27
C ARG A 98 -18.61 -2.77 3.75
N GLU A 99 -19.23 -1.93 4.57
CA GLU A 99 -19.44 -0.51 4.25
C GLU A 99 -18.13 0.27 4.12
N ASP A 100 -17.14 -0.09 4.94
CA ASP A 100 -15.81 0.54 4.99
C ASP A 100 -14.79 -0.09 4.04
N TYR A 101 -15.27 -0.60 2.89
CA TYR A 101 -14.42 -1.11 1.81
C TYR A 101 -13.27 -0.16 1.49
N ARG A 102 -12.05 -0.68 1.66
CA ARG A 102 -10.79 0.02 1.36
C ARG A 102 -9.68 -0.99 1.07
N VAL A 103 -8.62 -0.49 0.47
CA VAL A 103 -7.29 -1.11 0.44
C VAL A 103 -6.41 -0.22 1.28
N SER A 104 -5.70 -0.81 2.24
CA SER A 104 -4.83 -0.07 3.15
C SER A 104 -3.39 -0.54 2.99
N ILE A 105 -2.45 0.40 3.07
CA ILE A 105 -1.00 0.13 3.09
C ILE A 105 -0.52 0.46 4.49
N GLU A 106 0.07 -0.52 5.15
CA GLU A 106 0.48 -0.43 6.55
C GLU A 106 1.95 -0.74 6.73
N GLY A 107 2.73 -0.83 5.65
CA GLY A 107 4.15 -1.05 5.79
C GLY A 107 4.91 -1.24 4.48
N LEU A 108 6.23 -1.32 4.64
CA LEU A 108 7.17 -1.53 3.55
C LEU A 108 8.23 -2.54 3.95
N TYR A 109 8.73 -3.25 2.94
CA TYR A 109 9.87 -4.13 3.02
C TYR A 109 10.88 -3.78 1.92
N ILE A 110 12.17 -3.78 2.28
CA ILE A 110 13.28 -3.63 1.34
C ILE A 110 14.26 -4.78 1.54
N PRO A 111 14.45 -5.63 0.51
CA PRO A 111 15.43 -6.71 0.57
C PRO A 111 16.85 -6.17 0.83
N LYS A 112 17.59 -6.86 1.70
CA LYS A 112 18.98 -6.54 2.09
C LYS A 112 19.88 -6.11 0.94
N ILE A 113 19.77 -6.76 -0.21
CA ILE A 113 20.61 -6.49 -1.40
C ILE A 113 20.46 -5.06 -1.94
N TYR A 114 19.37 -4.37 -1.65
CA TYR A 114 19.09 -3.01 -2.08
C TYR A 114 19.31 -1.96 -0.99
N VAL A 115 19.66 -2.39 0.23
CA VAL A 115 19.80 -1.52 1.38
C VAL A 115 21.13 -0.76 1.31
N THR A 116 21.05 0.51 0.91
CA THR A 116 22.17 1.48 0.95
C THR A 116 21.95 2.52 2.04
N ASN A 117 22.97 3.29 2.41
CA ASN A 117 22.82 4.38 3.40
C ASN A 117 21.76 5.42 2.98
N PHE A 118 21.63 5.72 1.68
CA PHE A 118 20.60 6.62 1.17
C PHE A 118 19.20 6.03 1.35
N VAL A 119 19.04 4.75 1.01
CA VAL A 119 17.76 4.03 1.19
C VAL A 119 17.39 3.96 2.67
N LYS A 120 18.34 3.60 3.55
CA LYS A 120 18.12 3.56 5.01
C LYS A 120 17.64 4.90 5.55
N LYS A 121 18.28 6.01 5.15
CA LYS A 121 17.92 7.35 5.60
C LYS A 121 16.50 7.71 5.21
N ASP A 122 16.15 7.50 3.94
CA ASP A 122 14.84 7.90 3.43
C ASP A 122 13.73 6.97 3.94
N PHE A 123 14.03 5.68 4.10
CA PHE A 123 13.12 4.72 4.72
C PHE A 123 12.85 5.09 6.18
N HIS A 124 13.89 5.44 6.94
CA HIS A 124 13.75 5.90 8.31
C HIS A 124 12.90 7.16 8.41
N GLU A 125 13.08 8.16 7.53
CA GLU A 125 12.25 9.37 7.55
C GLU A 125 10.78 9.07 7.24
N LEU A 126 10.50 8.16 6.31
CA LEU A 126 9.13 7.74 6.00
C LEU A 126 8.49 6.96 7.16
N CYS A 127 9.27 6.08 7.79
CA CYS A 127 8.77 5.08 8.74
C CYS A 127 9.14 5.37 10.20
N LYS A 128 9.46 6.62 10.54
CA LYS A 128 9.90 7.03 11.89
C LYS A 128 8.85 6.82 12.98
N ASP A 129 7.58 6.77 12.59
CA ASP A 129 6.43 6.62 13.46
C ASP A 129 5.83 5.19 13.39
N ALA A 130 6.56 4.21 12.84
CA ALA A 130 6.11 2.82 12.73
C ALA A 130 6.17 2.08 14.08
N ASP A 131 5.19 1.21 14.34
CA ASP A 131 5.12 0.36 15.54
C ASP A 131 6.19 -0.72 15.52
N GLU A 132 6.41 -1.32 14.36
CA GLU A 132 7.54 -2.23 14.12
C GLU A 132 8.52 -1.63 13.11
N TYR A 133 9.81 -1.73 13.44
CA TYR A 133 10.89 -1.25 12.58
C TYR A 133 12.12 -2.15 12.73
N TYR A 134 12.46 -2.89 11.67
CA TYR A 134 13.68 -3.72 11.62
C TYR A 134 14.66 -3.14 10.59
N SER A 135 15.96 -3.09 10.94
CA SER A 135 16.98 -2.46 10.08
C SER A 135 18.36 -3.12 10.08
N LYS A 136 18.46 -4.32 10.66
CA LYS A 136 19.74 -5.01 10.85
C LYS A 136 20.33 -5.49 9.53
N ASP A 137 19.51 -6.10 8.69
CA ASP A 137 19.93 -6.77 7.46
C ASP A 137 19.06 -6.33 6.27
N ASP A 138 17.75 -6.35 6.44
CA ASP A 138 16.73 -5.74 5.58
C ASP A 138 16.23 -4.43 6.19
N LEU A 139 15.25 -3.81 5.52
CA LEU A 139 14.42 -2.77 6.14
C LEU A 139 12.98 -3.24 6.10
N TYR A 140 12.32 -3.14 7.24
CA TYR A 140 10.91 -3.47 7.39
C TYR A 140 10.26 -2.45 8.32
N SER A 141 9.03 -2.06 7.98
CA SER A 141 8.16 -1.27 8.84
C SER A 141 6.75 -1.78 8.79
N TRP A 142 6.04 -1.67 9.92
CA TRP A 142 4.63 -1.99 10.04
C TRP A 142 3.94 -1.04 11.03
N TRP A 143 2.69 -0.69 10.74
CA TRP A 143 1.79 0.07 11.60
C TRP A 143 0.57 -0.79 11.92
N ASP A 144 0.19 -0.88 13.20
CA ASP A 144 -0.99 -1.63 13.67
C ASP A 144 -2.18 -0.71 13.97
#